data_AF-A0A7K9I9A1-F1
#
_entry.id   AF-A0A7K9I9A1-F1
#
_cell.length_a   1.000
_cell.length_b   1.000
_cell.length_c   1.000
_cell.angle_alpha   90.00
_cell.angle_beta   90.00
_cell.angle_gamma   90.00
#
_symmetry.space_group_name_H-M   'P 1'
#
loop_
_entity.id
_entity.type
_entity.pdbx_description
1 polymer ?
#
loop_
_entity_poly.entity_id
_entity_poly.type
_entity_poly.pdbx_seq_one_letter_code
_entity_poly.pdbx_strand_id
1 'polypeptide(L)'
;MFILQNSSSITQVARLQSPKLRQTGSNCTLSFWYYNYGQSVGAAEMQLLVDGLKHATVLWRTYYNEGRQWLKASIQLGRLLHPFQLSLEKISLAAYDGVSAIDDIVFENCALPAPAVSCAGPGRFWCRDTRACIDSLLLCDLVDDCGDGSDEDNCNPELQCDFETGLCNWEQELEDDLDWLRIEGPTPTVNTGPLKDHTTGTARGHYLYLESSEPFQFQDKAVLLSPLFNPPANRTCLFRFHYHMFGKQVYKLSVFQRTVSNTKGWLLWYKFGNQGNRWIRQSLSISSSKPFQILVKGTVGDGFTGDIGLDDTSFLGCTLYKASCWFLFKGNLPTISSTTSGTSAPATLPKNNCTEEEFVCRASAHCIPLAQQCDFRADCPDESDELACAMEACSFEDKSQCGWYQPALEQTSGTDSIHSPNIYKWELGRGANLYPGQENHCPLTDHTRRTEEGWYLFADSSNGEFGHTADVATPVISLTGPKCKLIFWSHMNGSTIGSLEVLCKTKNRTSRLWSQSGSQGPQWNRAEVFLGIRAGFQVVFRAKRGVSYMGDVALDDITFEDCAPLLMPGKACTSEEFTCANKHCIPKESLCDFVNDCADHSDESPAI
;
A
#
# COMPACT_ATOMS: atom_id res chain seq x y z
N MET A 1 -14.79 41.43 -17.13
CA MET A 1 -14.35 42.84 -17.15
C MET A 1 -12.94 42.86 -17.71
N PHE A 2 -12.71 43.42 -18.91
CA PHE A 2 -11.37 43.47 -19.51
C PHE A 2 -10.72 44.81 -19.16
N ILE A 3 -9.59 44.77 -18.44
CA ILE A 3 -8.77 45.96 -18.15
C ILE A 3 -7.43 45.73 -18.86
N LEU A 4 -7.19 46.48 -19.92
CA LEU A 4 -5.87 46.65 -20.51
C LEU A 4 -5.23 47.88 -19.86
N GLN A 5 -4.05 47.71 -19.26
CA GLN A 5 -3.21 48.86 -18.96
C GLN A 5 -1.73 48.57 -19.25
N ASN A 6 -1.15 49.59 -19.86
CA ASN A 6 0.19 49.70 -20.40
C ASN A 6 1.22 49.84 -19.26
N SER A 7 2.15 48.90 -19.10
CA SER A 7 3.34 49.14 -18.27
C SER A 7 4.53 48.26 -18.67
N SER A 8 5.71 48.87 -18.60
CA SER A 8 7.06 48.38 -18.94
C SER A 8 7.64 47.41 -17.90
N SER A 9 6.81 46.51 -17.36
CA SER A 9 7.23 45.48 -16.40
C SER A 9 7.32 44.12 -17.09
N ILE A 10 8.41 43.38 -16.86
CA ILE A 10 8.65 42.02 -17.39
C ILE A 10 7.61 41.02 -16.82
N THR A 11 7.01 41.36 -15.67
CA THR A 11 5.90 40.63 -15.05
C THR A 11 4.70 41.57 -14.86
N GLN A 12 3.53 41.15 -15.34
CA GLN A 12 2.26 41.86 -15.13
C GLN A 12 1.36 41.03 -14.22
N VAL A 13 0.75 41.67 -13.23
CA VAL A 13 -0.16 41.03 -12.27
C VAL A 13 -1.55 41.62 -12.43
N ALA A 14 -2.53 40.80 -12.80
CA ALA A 14 -3.94 41.16 -12.71
C ALA A 14 -4.47 40.69 -11.35
N ARG A 15 -5.13 41.59 -10.61
CA ARG A 15 -5.65 41.32 -9.26
C ARG A 15 -7.14 41.59 -9.18
N LEU A 16 -7.90 40.62 -8.68
CA LEU A 16 -9.31 40.74 -8.35
C LEU A 16 -9.50 40.53 -6.85
N GLN A 17 -10.10 41.48 -6.15
CA GLN A 17 -10.32 41.41 -4.70
C GLN A 17 -11.80 41.32 -4.36
N SER A 18 -12.13 40.48 -3.39
CA SER A 18 -13.48 40.37 -2.86
C SER A 18 -13.84 41.58 -1.97
N PRO A 19 -15.14 41.82 -1.75
CA PRO A 19 -15.58 42.61 -0.61
C PRO A 19 -15.01 42.07 0.70
N LYS A 20 -14.95 42.93 1.71
CA LYS A 20 -14.52 42.55 3.05
C LYS A 20 -15.59 41.70 3.73
N LEU A 21 -15.26 40.44 3.97
CA LEU A 21 -16.08 39.49 4.70
C LEU A 21 -15.72 39.57 6.19
N ARG A 22 -16.68 39.27 7.08
CA ARG A 22 -16.49 39.44 8.53
C ARG A 22 -15.97 38.19 9.20
N GLN A 23 -16.68 37.08 9.02
CA GLN A 23 -16.37 35.79 9.61
C GLN A 23 -17.12 34.69 8.86
N THR A 24 -16.70 33.44 9.03
CA THR A 24 -17.30 32.26 8.40
C THR A 24 -17.69 31.22 9.43
N GLY A 25 -18.64 30.34 9.09
CA GLY A 25 -18.91 29.10 9.82
C GLY A 25 -17.80 28.07 9.66
N SER A 26 -17.79 27.06 10.53
CA SER A 26 -16.75 26.02 10.62
C SER A 26 -16.55 25.21 9.34
N ASN A 27 -17.62 24.92 8.60
CA ASN A 27 -17.57 24.10 7.39
C ASN A 27 -17.57 24.92 6.08
N CYS A 28 -17.13 26.18 6.14
CA CYS A 28 -17.15 27.08 4.99
C CYS A 28 -16.25 26.58 3.85
N THR A 29 -16.85 26.39 2.68
CA THR A 29 -16.16 25.96 1.46
C THR A 29 -16.43 26.96 0.34
N LEU A 30 -15.39 27.30 -0.41
CA LEU A 30 -15.45 28.15 -1.59
C LEU A 30 -15.23 27.27 -2.82
N SER A 31 -16.16 27.30 -3.78
CA SER A 31 -15.96 26.64 -5.07
C SER A 31 -16.09 27.64 -6.22
N PHE A 32 -15.35 27.39 -7.29
CA PHE A 32 -15.40 28.19 -8.52
C PHE A 32 -14.91 27.37 -9.70
N TRP A 33 -15.35 27.75 -10.89
CA TRP A 33 -14.82 27.21 -12.14
C TRP A 33 -13.67 28.09 -12.62
N TYR A 34 -12.63 27.47 -13.16
CA TYR A 34 -11.50 28.16 -13.74
C TYR A 34 -11.11 27.54 -15.08
N TYR A 35 -10.58 28.38 -15.96
CA TYR A 35 -10.07 28.02 -17.27
C TYR A 35 -8.66 28.59 -17.39
N ASN A 36 -7.68 27.76 -17.74
CA ASN A 36 -6.28 28.18 -17.81
C ASN A 36 -5.60 27.56 -19.04
N TYR A 37 -5.49 28.32 -20.14
CA TYR A 37 -4.98 27.80 -21.42
C TYR A 37 -4.13 28.80 -22.19
N GLY A 38 -3.03 28.30 -22.79
CA GLY A 38 -2.12 29.05 -23.64
C GLY A 38 -0.66 28.58 -23.54
N GLN A 39 0.19 29.12 -24.41
CA GLN A 39 1.61 28.77 -24.48
C GLN A 39 2.46 29.41 -23.37
N SER A 40 1.98 30.47 -22.72
CA SER A 40 2.65 31.21 -21.64
C SER A 40 1.65 31.82 -20.66
N VAL A 41 0.71 31.01 -20.15
CA VAL A 41 -0.38 31.46 -19.27
C VAL A 41 0.09 32.04 -17.94
N GLY A 42 1.24 31.55 -17.44
CA GLY A 42 1.81 31.94 -16.15
C GLY A 42 1.21 31.14 -14.99
N ALA A 43 1.00 31.81 -13.86
CA ALA A 43 0.42 31.24 -12.66
C ALA A 43 -0.80 32.04 -12.21
N ALA A 44 -1.81 31.34 -11.70
CA ALA A 44 -2.95 31.96 -11.03
C ALA A 44 -3.03 31.44 -9.60
N GLU A 45 -3.21 32.35 -8.65
CA GLU A 45 -3.26 32.03 -7.23
C GLU A 45 -4.39 32.79 -6.52
N MET A 46 -5.01 32.12 -5.56
CA MET A 46 -5.99 32.73 -4.66
C MET A 46 -5.36 32.85 -3.27
N GLN A 47 -5.33 34.07 -2.77
CA GLN A 47 -4.77 34.43 -1.48
C GLN A 47 -5.86 34.89 -0.51
N LEU A 48 -5.71 34.51 0.75
CA LEU A 48 -6.49 34.98 1.89
C LEU A 48 -5.74 36.11 2.60
N LEU A 49 -6.40 37.26 2.71
CA LEU A 49 -5.92 38.45 3.41
C LEU A 49 -6.76 38.62 4.67
N VAL A 50 -6.21 38.29 5.84
CA VAL A 50 -6.90 38.44 7.13
C VAL A 50 -6.45 39.73 7.81
N ASP A 51 -7.40 40.51 8.31
CA ASP A 51 -7.11 41.72 9.09
C ASP A 51 -6.19 41.40 10.28
N GLY A 52 -5.13 42.19 10.44
CA GLY A 52 -4.15 42.00 11.51
C GLY A 52 -2.98 41.08 11.15
N LEU A 53 -3.07 40.29 10.06
CA LEU A 53 -1.95 39.52 9.54
C LEU A 53 -1.19 40.31 8.45
N LYS A 54 0.14 40.32 8.54
CA LYS A 54 1.01 41.00 7.56
C LYS A 54 1.24 40.18 6.29
N HIS A 55 1.03 38.87 6.34
CA HIS A 55 1.31 37.95 5.24
C HIS A 55 0.01 37.30 4.77
N ALA A 56 -0.15 37.22 3.45
CA ALA A 56 -1.28 36.55 2.83
C ALA A 56 -1.09 35.03 2.90
N THR A 57 -2.18 34.28 3.04
CA THR A 57 -2.16 32.80 2.98
C THR A 57 -2.58 32.34 1.59
N VAL A 58 -1.79 31.51 0.93
CA VAL A 58 -2.19 30.93 -0.36
C VAL A 58 -3.20 29.81 -0.11
N LEU A 59 -4.39 29.94 -0.70
CA LEU A 59 -5.47 28.95 -0.57
C LEU A 59 -5.56 28.00 -1.76
N TRP A 60 -5.16 28.48 -2.94
CA TRP A 60 -5.19 27.71 -4.17
C TRP A 60 -4.20 28.31 -5.17
N ARG A 61 -3.63 27.45 -6.01
CA ARG A 61 -2.73 27.85 -7.10
C ARG A 61 -2.80 26.84 -8.23
N THR A 62 -2.68 27.32 -9.46
CA THR A 62 -2.49 26.52 -10.67
C THR A 62 -1.30 27.08 -11.45
N TYR A 63 -0.58 26.18 -12.10
CA TYR A 63 0.61 26.50 -12.89
C TYR A 63 0.39 26.06 -14.33
N TYR A 64 0.87 26.87 -15.28
CA TYR A 64 0.93 26.49 -16.69
C TYR A 64 -0.43 26.23 -17.34
N ASN A 65 -0.41 25.47 -18.44
CA ASN A 65 -1.56 25.18 -19.27
C ASN A 65 -2.28 23.92 -18.77
N GLU A 66 -3.56 24.04 -18.44
CA GLU A 66 -4.42 22.95 -17.95
C GLU A 66 -5.27 22.33 -19.07
N GLY A 67 -5.00 22.71 -20.32
CA GLY A 67 -5.73 22.29 -21.50
C GLY A 67 -6.96 23.16 -21.79
N ARG A 68 -7.65 22.84 -22.89
CA ARG A 68 -8.85 23.58 -23.34
C ARG A 68 -10.11 23.08 -22.61
N GLN A 69 -10.13 23.21 -21.29
CA GLN A 69 -11.24 22.75 -20.46
C GLN A 69 -11.46 23.65 -19.25
N TRP A 70 -12.70 23.69 -18.77
CA TRP A 70 -13.05 24.28 -17.49
C TRP A 70 -12.87 23.25 -16.39
N LEU A 71 -12.17 23.63 -15.32
CA LEU A 71 -11.92 22.82 -14.14
C LEU A 71 -12.60 23.46 -12.94
N LYS A 72 -13.09 22.63 -12.01
CA LYS A 72 -13.72 23.11 -10.78
C LYS A 72 -12.71 23.04 -9.64
N ALA A 73 -12.45 24.18 -9.00
CA ALA A 73 -11.69 24.26 -7.76
C ALA A 73 -12.64 24.27 -6.56
N SER A 74 -12.23 23.62 -5.47
CA SER A 74 -12.93 23.63 -4.18
C SER A 74 -11.92 23.84 -3.07
N ILE A 75 -12.12 24.90 -2.27
CA ILE A 75 -11.21 25.36 -1.24
C ILE A 75 -11.94 25.33 0.10
N GLN A 76 -11.37 24.64 1.08
CA GLN A 76 -11.87 24.65 2.46
C GLN A 76 -11.35 25.91 3.18
N LEU A 77 -12.23 26.89 3.38
CA LEU A 77 -11.89 28.09 4.14
C LEU A 77 -11.88 27.80 5.64
N GLY A 78 -12.85 27.03 6.11
CA GLY A 78 -13.00 26.72 7.54
C GLY A 78 -13.50 27.92 8.35
N ARG A 79 -13.32 27.85 9.67
CA ARG A 79 -13.68 28.91 10.61
C ARG A 79 -12.68 30.06 10.56
N LEU A 80 -13.10 31.24 10.08
CA LEU A 80 -12.31 32.47 10.13
C LEU A 80 -12.96 33.47 11.09
N LEU A 81 -12.24 33.79 12.17
CA LEU A 81 -12.72 34.65 13.26
C LEU A 81 -12.61 36.15 12.95
N HIS A 82 -11.65 36.53 12.11
CA HIS A 82 -11.32 37.91 11.81
C HIS A 82 -11.80 38.32 10.41
N PRO A 83 -12.11 39.61 10.19
CA PRO A 83 -12.47 40.11 8.87
C PRO A 83 -11.39 39.81 7.84
N PHE A 84 -11.80 39.39 6.65
CA PHE A 84 -10.88 38.95 5.62
C PHE A 84 -11.34 39.33 4.21
N GLN A 85 -10.41 39.25 3.26
CA GLN A 85 -10.63 39.41 1.83
C GLN A 85 -9.94 38.29 1.06
N LEU A 86 -10.52 37.92 -0.06
CA LEU A 86 -9.91 37.00 -1.02
C LEU A 86 -9.33 37.82 -2.17
N SER A 87 -8.07 37.56 -2.52
CA SER A 87 -7.36 38.19 -3.64
C SER A 87 -7.02 37.10 -4.65
N LEU A 88 -7.58 37.18 -5.85
CA LEU A 88 -7.18 36.34 -6.98
C LEU A 88 -6.15 37.09 -7.82
N GLU A 89 -4.97 36.52 -7.95
CA GLU A 89 -3.84 37.11 -8.67
C GLU A 89 -3.46 36.23 -9.86
N LYS A 90 -3.32 36.86 -11.03
CA LYS A 90 -2.82 36.22 -12.25
C LYS A 90 -1.52 36.88 -12.64
N ILE A 91 -0.44 36.11 -12.58
CA ILE A 91 0.92 36.55 -12.91
C ILE A 91 1.22 36.12 -14.34
N SER A 92 1.44 37.09 -15.24
CA SER A 92 1.85 36.85 -16.62
C SER A 92 3.35 37.08 -16.78
N LEU A 93 4.03 36.15 -17.45
CA LEU A 93 5.40 36.31 -17.92
C LEU A 93 5.38 36.98 -19.30
N ALA A 94 6.47 37.65 -19.70
CA ALA A 94 6.56 38.62 -20.80
C ALA A 94 6.00 38.22 -22.20
N ALA A 95 5.67 36.95 -22.44
CA ALA A 95 4.99 36.49 -23.65
C ALA A 95 3.47 36.37 -23.42
N TYR A 96 2.69 37.27 -24.02
CA TYR A 96 1.21 37.34 -23.90
C TYR A 96 0.50 36.24 -24.69
N ASP A 97 0.69 34.97 -24.32
CA ASP A 97 0.04 33.85 -24.98
C ASP A 97 -0.66 32.93 -23.99
N GLY A 98 -1.70 33.44 -23.31
CA GLY A 98 -2.53 32.63 -22.44
C GLY A 98 -3.62 33.39 -21.70
N VAL A 99 -4.75 32.69 -21.52
CA VAL A 99 -5.96 33.21 -20.89
C VAL A 99 -6.23 32.42 -19.62
N SER A 100 -6.44 33.16 -18.54
CA SER A 100 -7.01 32.65 -17.29
C SER A 100 -8.38 33.29 -17.12
N ALA A 101 -9.40 32.48 -16.90
CA ALA A 101 -10.75 32.95 -16.59
C ALA A 101 -11.28 32.19 -15.36
N ILE A 102 -12.17 32.83 -14.64
CA ILE A 102 -12.90 32.24 -13.52
C ILE A 102 -14.39 32.53 -13.69
N ASP A 103 -15.22 31.61 -13.22
CA ASP A 103 -16.67 31.74 -13.27
C ASP A 103 -17.31 31.04 -12.06
N ASP A 104 -18.60 31.29 -11.84
CA ASP A 104 -19.43 30.53 -10.90
C ASP A 104 -18.82 30.44 -9.47
N ILE A 105 -18.46 31.59 -8.89
CA ILE A 105 -17.93 31.65 -7.52
C ILE A 105 -19.09 31.43 -6.53
N VAL A 106 -19.02 30.33 -5.77
CA VAL A 106 -20.04 29.93 -4.80
C VAL A 106 -19.42 29.70 -3.42
N PHE A 107 -20.03 30.30 -2.39
CA PHE A 107 -19.73 30.02 -0.99
C PHE A 107 -20.77 29.04 -0.43
N GLU A 108 -20.32 27.91 0.08
CA GLU A 108 -21.14 26.84 0.64
C GLU A 108 -20.88 26.72 2.14
N ASN A 109 -21.95 26.61 2.94
CA ASN A 109 -21.88 26.41 4.40
C ASN A 109 -21.06 27.45 5.18
N CYS A 110 -20.97 28.68 4.66
CA CYS A 110 -20.18 29.76 5.29
C CYS A 110 -20.97 30.60 6.30
N ALA A 111 -22.29 30.41 6.39
CA ALA A 111 -23.10 31.09 7.39
C ALA A 111 -22.86 30.50 8.79
N LEU A 112 -22.87 31.37 9.82
CA LEU A 112 -22.90 30.92 11.21
C LEU A 112 -24.22 30.19 11.50
N PRO A 113 -24.24 29.27 12.48
CA PRO A 113 -25.46 28.58 12.84
C PRO A 113 -26.54 29.57 13.29
N ALA A 114 -27.78 29.31 12.85
CA ALA A 114 -28.90 30.16 13.21
C ALA A 114 -29.27 29.98 14.70
N PRO A 115 -29.70 31.05 15.39
CA PRO A 115 -30.16 30.96 16.77
C PRO A 115 -31.37 30.02 16.88
N ALA A 116 -31.32 29.09 17.82
CA ALA A 116 -32.41 28.16 18.09
C ALA A 116 -33.35 28.71 19.17
N VAL A 117 -34.66 28.46 19.02
CA VAL A 117 -35.68 28.87 20.01
C VAL A 117 -35.60 28.00 21.28
N SER A 118 -35.20 26.74 21.14
CA SER A 118 -35.01 25.81 22.25
C SER A 118 -33.93 24.79 21.90
N CYS A 119 -33.12 24.41 22.89
CA CYS A 119 -32.08 23.39 22.75
C CYS A 119 -32.28 22.29 23.80
N ALA A 120 -33.44 21.64 23.76
CA ALA A 120 -33.81 20.59 24.71
C ALA A 120 -33.73 19.22 24.04
N GLY A 121 -32.77 18.39 24.48
CA GLY A 121 -32.59 17.02 24.02
C GLY A 121 -31.31 16.41 24.57
N PRO A 122 -31.23 15.08 24.72
CA PRO A 122 -29.98 14.41 25.06
C PRO A 122 -28.95 14.65 23.94
N GLY A 123 -27.72 15.01 24.30
CA GLY A 123 -26.63 15.22 23.34
C GLY A 123 -26.68 16.54 22.56
N ARG A 124 -27.34 17.57 23.08
CA ARG A 124 -27.35 18.92 22.49
C ARG A 124 -26.64 19.93 23.40
N PHE A 125 -26.02 20.94 22.80
CA PHE A 125 -25.37 22.03 23.51
C PHE A 125 -25.89 23.39 23.01
N TRP A 126 -26.15 24.29 23.95
CA TRP A 126 -26.69 25.61 23.67
C TRP A 126 -25.59 26.67 23.78
N CYS A 127 -25.22 27.26 22.65
CA CYS A 127 -24.17 28.27 22.56
C CYS A 127 -24.56 29.53 23.35
N ARG A 128 -23.57 30.13 24.01
CA ARG A 128 -23.79 31.19 25.01
C ARG A 128 -24.34 32.48 24.39
N ASP A 129 -23.69 32.98 23.34
CA ASP A 129 -23.95 34.30 22.77
C ASP A 129 -24.75 34.20 21.46
N THR A 130 -24.43 33.25 20.58
CA THR A 130 -25.17 33.05 19.32
C THR A 130 -26.53 32.38 19.53
N ARG A 131 -26.75 31.73 20.69
CA ARG A 131 -27.93 30.90 20.99
C ARG A 131 -28.18 29.78 19.96
N ALA A 132 -27.16 29.41 19.19
CA ALA A 132 -27.21 28.25 18.32
C ALA A 132 -27.31 26.96 19.14
N CYS A 133 -27.94 25.93 18.58
CA CYS A 133 -28.04 24.62 19.21
C CYS A 133 -27.23 23.62 18.38
N ILE A 134 -26.08 23.21 18.91
CA ILE A 134 -25.15 22.29 18.25
C ILE A 134 -25.21 20.90 18.89
N ASP A 135 -24.55 19.93 18.26
CA ASP A 135 -24.42 18.58 18.79
C ASP A 135 -23.33 18.55 19.89
N SER A 136 -23.58 17.85 20.99
CA SER A 136 -22.59 17.69 22.08
C SER A 136 -21.28 16.99 21.64
N LEU A 137 -21.30 16.27 20.52
CA LEU A 137 -20.12 15.64 19.93
C LEU A 137 -19.14 16.64 19.30
N LEU A 138 -19.58 17.88 19.09
CA LEU A 138 -18.79 19.00 18.58
C LEU A 138 -18.13 19.81 19.69
N LEU A 139 -18.40 19.49 20.96
CA LEU A 139 -17.73 20.15 22.07
C LEU A 139 -16.25 19.76 22.15
N CYS A 140 -15.43 20.74 22.46
CA CYS A 140 -14.01 20.55 22.72
C CYS A 140 -13.26 19.86 21.58
N ASP A 141 -13.65 20.12 20.34
CA ASP A 141 -13.06 19.50 19.15
C ASP A 141 -12.07 20.38 18.40
N LEU A 142 -11.71 21.54 18.98
CA LEU A 142 -10.83 22.58 18.46
C LEU A 142 -11.43 23.39 17.30
N VAL A 143 -12.73 23.26 17.05
CA VAL A 143 -13.44 24.03 16.02
C VAL A 143 -14.55 24.86 16.67
N ASP A 144 -14.57 26.17 16.45
CA ASP A 144 -15.68 27.04 16.89
C ASP A 144 -16.90 26.83 15.98
N ASP A 145 -17.73 25.85 16.35
CA ASP A 145 -19.00 25.55 15.71
C ASP A 145 -20.12 26.48 16.18
N CYS A 146 -20.02 27.02 17.39
CA CYS A 146 -20.99 27.98 17.93
C CYS A 146 -20.95 29.35 17.25
N GLY A 147 -19.80 29.73 16.66
CA GLY A 147 -19.52 31.07 16.13
C GLY A 147 -19.14 32.11 17.19
N ASP A 148 -19.11 31.72 18.46
CA ASP A 148 -18.74 32.54 19.62
C ASP A 148 -17.68 31.88 20.52
N GLY A 149 -17.20 30.68 20.16
CA GLY A 149 -16.20 29.90 20.89
C GLY A 149 -16.71 29.24 22.18
N SER A 150 -18.00 29.34 22.50
CA SER A 150 -18.53 28.83 23.79
C SER A 150 -18.49 27.30 23.92
N ASP A 151 -18.36 26.59 22.82
CA ASP A 151 -18.12 25.15 22.71
C ASP A 151 -16.69 24.72 23.07
N GLU A 152 -15.74 25.67 23.06
CA GLU A 152 -14.31 25.43 23.36
C GLU A 152 -13.85 26.04 24.71
N ASP A 153 -14.72 26.80 25.41
CA ASP A 153 -14.36 27.57 26.62
C ASP A 153 -14.04 26.72 27.88
N ASN A 154 -14.57 25.49 27.98
CA ASN A 154 -14.47 24.67 29.21
C ASN A 154 -13.91 23.26 28.93
N CYS A 155 -12.87 23.23 28.11
CA CYS A 155 -12.23 22.00 27.67
C CYS A 155 -11.02 21.66 28.54
N ASN A 156 -10.71 20.36 28.64
CA ASN A 156 -9.50 19.94 29.32
C ASN A 156 -8.32 20.06 28.34
N PRO A 157 -7.36 20.98 28.56
CA PRO A 157 -6.23 21.15 27.66
C PRO A 157 -5.34 19.91 27.60
N GLU A 158 -5.38 19.01 28.60
CA GLU A 158 -4.63 17.76 28.55
C GLU A 158 -5.18 16.74 27.53
N LEU A 159 -6.41 16.98 27.01
CA LEU A 159 -7.12 16.12 26.07
C LEU A 159 -7.20 16.69 24.65
N GLN A 160 -6.58 17.84 24.40
CA GLN A 160 -6.61 18.55 23.13
C GLN A 160 -5.17 18.92 22.70
N CYS A 161 -4.91 18.92 21.40
CA CYS A 161 -3.68 19.45 20.84
C CYS A 161 -3.89 19.92 19.41
N ASP A 162 -3.73 21.22 19.22
CA ASP A 162 -3.74 21.97 17.95
C ASP A 162 -2.34 22.16 17.36
N PHE A 163 -1.31 21.62 18.04
CA PHE A 163 0.10 21.73 17.70
C PHE A 163 0.69 23.16 17.63
N GLU A 164 -0.02 24.20 18.08
CA GLU A 164 0.45 25.58 17.97
C GLU A 164 1.65 25.88 18.87
N THR A 165 1.71 25.25 20.05
CA THR A 165 2.80 25.43 21.02
C THR A 165 3.63 24.17 21.27
N GLY A 166 3.72 23.27 20.29
CA GLY A 166 4.52 22.04 20.36
C GLY A 166 3.69 20.76 20.24
N LEU A 167 4.17 19.64 20.77
CA LEU A 167 3.47 18.34 20.71
C LEU A 167 2.44 18.12 21.83
N CYS A 168 2.22 19.12 22.69
CA CYS A 168 1.34 19.01 23.86
C CYS A 168 1.72 17.81 24.76
N ASN A 169 0.79 16.86 24.95
CA ASN A 169 1.01 15.62 25.70
C ASN A 169 1.33 14.41 24.81
N TRP A 170 1.56 14.63 23.52
CA TRP A 170 2.02 13.59 22.61
C TRP A 170 3.54 13.41 22.71
N GLU A 171 3.98 12.17 22.52
CA GLU A 171 5.37 11.78 22.53
C GLU A 171 5.70 11.08 21.21
N GLN A 172 6.91 11.27 20.68
CA GLN A 172 7.38 10.46 19.54
C GLN A 172 7.85 9.10 20.05
N GLU A 173 7.63 8.04 19.27
CA GLU A 173 8.31 6.78 19.51
C GLU A 173 9.83 6.94 19.23
N LEU A 174 10.66 6.07 19.80
CA LEU A 174 12.13 6.16 19.66
C LEU A 174 12.74 5.01 18.85
N GLU A 175 11.95 3.97 18.58
CA GLU A 175 12.37 2.75 17.90
C GLU A 175 11.82 2.66 16.46
N ASP A 176 11.11 3.70 16.01
CA ASP A 176 10.61 3.86 14.65
C ASP A 176 11.65 4.53 13.73
N ASP A 177 11.34 4.56 12.44
CA ASP A 177 12.33 4.88 11.40
C ASP A 177 12.54 6.40 11.25
N LEU A 178 11.49 7.21 11.53
CA LEU A 178 11.54 8.67 11.50
C LEU A 178 10.49 9.31 12.44
N ASP A 179 10.64 10.61 12.70
CA ASP A 179 9.75 11.39 13.55
C ASP A 179 8.70 12.19 12.76
N TRP A 180 7.52 12.41 13.35
CA TRP A 180 6.59 13.44 12.86
C TRP A 180 7.20 14.84 12.99
N LEU A 181 7.16 15.65 11.94
CA LEU A 181 7.75 16.98 11.96
C LEU A 181 6.66 18.04 12.12
N ARG A 182 6.87 19.03 12.98
CA ARG A 182 5.96 20.17 13.14
C ARG A 182 6.37 21.30 12.21
N ILE A 183 5.47 21.76 11.34
CA ILE A 183 5.74 22.87 10.41
C ILE A 183 4.70 23.96 10.46
N GLU A 184 5.08 25.12 9.93
CA GLU A 184 4.24 26.28 9.71
C GLU A 184 4.06 26.49 8.20
N GLY A 185 2.82 26.61 7.74
CA GLY A 185 2.52 26.91 6.34
C GLY A 185 2.61 25.72 5.37
N PRO A 186 2.86 25.94 4.07
CA PRO A 186 2.84 24.87 3.07
C PRO A 186 4.02 23.91 3.22
N THR A 187 3.82 22.65 2.84
CA THR A 187 4.91 21.67 2.76
C THR A 187 5.98 22.11 1.73
N PRO A 188 7.26 21.68 1.89
CA PRO A 188 8.35 22.09 1.01
C PRO A 188 8.14 21.67 -0.45
N THR A 189 7.47 20.56 -0.67
CA THR A 189 7.17 19.95 -1.95
C THR A 189 5.98 20.67 -2.62
N VAL A 190 6.12 21.02 -3.90
CA VAL A 190 5.08 21.75 -4.62
C VAL A 190 3.93 20.81 -5.01
N ASN A 191 2.69 21.31 -4.93
CA ASN A 191 1.47 20.56 -5.24
C ASN A 191 1.26 19.28 -4.40
N THR A 192 1.74 19.28 -3.17
CA THR A 192 1.53 18.23 -2.17
C THR A 192 1.18 18.88 -0.84
N GLY A 193 0.69 18.08 0.11
CA GLY A 193 0.39 18.52 1.46
C GLY A 193 -0.62 19.66 1.58
N PRO A 194 -0.92 20.10 2.81
CA PRO A 194 -1.78 21.25 3.04
C PRO A 194 -1.01 22.57 2.84
N LEU A 195 -1.69 23.60 2.34
CA LEU A 195 -1.12 24.95 2.19
C LEU A 195 -1.20 25.80 3.46
N LYS A 196 -1.98 25.35 4.43
CA LYS A 196 -2.31 26.01 5.69
C LYS A 196 -2.72 24.97 6.73
N ASP A 197 -2.59 25.33 8.00
CA ASP A 197 -3.12 24.54 9.11
C ASP A 197 -4.66 24.47 9.09
N HIS A 198 -5.20 23.58 9.90
CA HIS A 198 -6.65 23.47 10.08
C HIS A 198 -7.17 24.50 11.10
N THR A 199 -6.51 24.61 12.26
CA THR A 199 -6.94 25.36 13.46
C THR A 199 -7.22 26.84 13.19
N THR A 200 -6.21 27.57 12.72
CA THR A 200 -6.26 28.99 12.41
C THR A 200 -6.76 29.26 10.99
N GLY A 201 -6.63 28.25 10.12
CA GLY A 201 -6.96 28.36 8.71
C GLY A 201 -6.02 29.28 7.94
N THR A 202 -4.77 29.43 8.39
CA THR A 202 -3.77 30.36 7.82
C THR A 202 -2.41 29.71 7.60
N ALA A 203 -1.52 30.36 6.85
CA ALA A 203 -0.16 29.85 6.69
C ALA A 203 0.72 29.99 7.95
N ARG A 204 0.20 30.56 9.05
CA ARG A 204 0.94 30.77 10.29
C ARG A 204 0.65 29.75 11.39
N GLY A 205 -0.44 28.99 11.24
CA GLY A 205 -0.68 27.91 12.17
C GLY A 205 0.22 26.73 11.87
N HIS A 206 0.24 25.80 12.81
CA HIS A 206 1.15 24.67 12.82
C HIS A 206 0.40 23.35 12.78
N TYR A 207 1.00 22.38 12.12
CA TYR A 207 0.49 21.02 12.08
C TYR A 207 1.67 20.03 12.01
N LEU A 208 1.39 18.76 12.23
CA LEU A 208 2.36 17.69 12.04
C LEU A 208 2.32 17.21 10.61
N TYR A 209 3.48 17.01 10.00
CA TYR A 209 3.62 16.42 8.68
C TYR A 209 4.65 15.30 8.70
N LEU A 210 4.46 14.37 7.77
CA LEU A 210 5.40 13.31 7.47
C LEU A 210 6.22 13.70 6.23
N GLU A 211 7.52 13.86 6.39
CA GLU A 211 8.44 14.13 5.28
C GLU A 211 8.73 12.83 4.52
N SER A 212 8.52 12.87 3.19
CA SER A 212 8.64 11.70 2.31
C SER A 212 9.84 11.78 1.34
N SER A 213 10.64 12.84 1.43
CA SER A 213 11.85 13.02 0.61
C SER A 213 13.10 12.32 1.18
N GLU A 214 14.13 12.22 0.33
CA GLU A 214 15.42 11.62 0.68
C GLU A 214 16.00 12.27 1.95
N PRO A 215 16.51 11.48 2.92
CA PRO A 215 17.01 10.11 2.77
C PRO A 215 16.02 8.99 3.15
N PHE A 216 14.76 9.31 3.43
CA PHE A 216 13.78 8.33 3.93
C PHE A 216 13.32 7.37 2.83
N GLN A 217 13.15 6.10 3.21
CA GLN A 217 12.84 5.00 2.32
C GLN A 217 11.36 4.60 2.40
N PHE A 218 10.92 3.86 1.39
CA PHE A 218 9.58 3.33 1.35
C PHE A 218 9.29 2.43 2.56
N GLN A 219 8.10 2.59 3.15
CA GLN A 219 7.68 1.96 4.39
C GLN A 219 8.36 2.42 5.68
N ASP A 220 9.20 3.45 5.65
CA ASP A 220 9.66 4.08 6.88
C ASP A 220 8.45 4.64 7.65
N LYS A 221 8.47 4.49 8.97
CA LYS A 221 7.33 4.75 9.86
C LYS A 221 7.66 5.86 10.84
N ALA A 222 6.70 6.76 11.03
CA ALA A 222 6.66 7.68 12.17
C ALA A 222 5.46 7.37 13.04
N VAL A 223 5.68 7.25 14.35
CA VAL A 223 4.66 6.87 15.32
C VAL A 223 4.56 7.93 16.41
N LEU A 224 3.40 8.59 16.45
CA LEU A 224 3.06 9.54 17.50
C LEU A 224 2.23 8.84 18.59
N LEU A 225 2.68 8.96 19.83
CA LEU A 225 2.13 8.28 21.01
C LEU A 225 1.28 9.24 21.85
N SER A 226 0.02 8.87 22.09
CA SER A 226 -0.86 9.64 22.97
C SER A 226 -0.46 9.49 24.44
N PRO A 227 -0.98 10.31 25.36
CA PRO A 227 -0.92 9.98 26.78
C PRO A 227 -1.72 8.69 27.09
N LEU A 228 -1.54 8.15 28.29
CA LEU A 228 -2.27 6.97 28.75
C LEU A 228 -3.68 7.32 29.22
N PHE A 229 -4.63 6.46 28.90
CA PHE A 229 -6.03 6.60 29.28
C PHE A 229 -6.52 5.43 30.13
N ASN A 230 -7.39 5.73 31.08
CA ASN A 230 -8.14 4.72 31.83
C ASN A 230 -9.19 4.04 30.94
N PRO A 231 -9.57 2.78 31.23
CA PRO A 231 -10.66 2.12 30.53
C PRO A 231 -11.96 2.93 30.66
N PRO A 232 -12.75 3.12 29.58
CA PRO A 232 -13.99 3.86 29.63
C PRO A 232 -15.04 3.07 30.45
N ALA A 233 -15.17 3.38 31.75
CA ALA A 233 -16.10 2.71 32.67
C ALA A 233 -17.55 3.19 32.45
N ASN A 234 -18.16 2.78 31.32
CA ASN A 234 -19.52 3.10 30.85
C ASN A 234 -19.69 4.49 30.19
N ARG A 235 -18.61 5.14 29.76
CA ARG A 235 -18.65 6.36 28.93
C ARG A 235 -18.12 6.06 27.54
N THR A 236 -18.68 6.69 26.51
CA THR A 236 -18.11 6.65 25.15
C THR A 236 -16.88 7.55 25.11
N CYS A 237 -15.70 6.96 24.95
CA CYS A 237 -14.45 7.69 24.71
C CYS A 237 -14.27 7.81 23.19
N LEU A 238 -14.16 9.03 22.69
CA LEU A 238 -14.00 9.33 21.27
C LEU A 238 -12.66 10.01 21.05
N PHE A 239 -11.87 9.47 20.13
CA PHE A 239 -10.67 10.12 19.60
C PHE A 239 -11.01 10.79 18.27
N ARG A 240 -10.74 12.08 18.15
CA ARG A 240 -11.00 12.89 16.96
C ARG A 240 -9.70 13.54 16.51
N PHE A 241 -9.51 13.63 15.20
CA PHE A 241 -8.35 14.28 14.60
C PHE A 241 -8.66 14.75 13.19
N HIS A 242 -7.91 15.72 12.69
CA HIS A 242 -7.92 16.14 11.31
C HIS A 242 -6.69 15.60 10.60
N TYR A 243 -6.87 15.10 9.39
CA TYR A 243 -5.76 14.63 8.56
C TYR A 243 -5.86 15.19 7.15
N HIS A 244 -4.72 15.35 6.51
CA HIS A 244 -4.59 15.76 5.12
C HIS A 244 -3.68 14.77 4.41
N MET A 245 -4.11 14.26 3.26
CA MET A 245 -3.37 13.25 2.50
C MET A 245 -3.45 13.62 1.02
N PHE A 246 -2.45 14.34 0.51
CA PHE A 246 -2.48 14.84 -0.87
C PHE A 246 -1.14 14.69 -1.60
N GLY A 247 -1.25 14.10 -2.78
CA GLY A 247 -0.13 13.88 -3.70
C GLY A 247 -0.17 12.48 -4.33
N LYS A 248 0.66 12.25 -5.35
CA LYS A 248 0.65 11.01 -6.14
C LYS A 248 1.17 9.81 -5.36
N GLN A 249 2.15 10.02 -4.49
CA GLN A 249 2.89 8.96 -3.79
C GLN A 249 2.57 8.90 -2.30
N VAL A 250 1.46 9.50 -1.87
CA VAL A 250 0.97 9.32 -0.50
C VAL A 250 0.70 7.84 -0.28
N TYR A 251 1.18 7.28 0.84
CA TYR A 251 0.99 5.86 1.13
C TYR A 251 -0.06 5.61 2.21
N LYS A 252 0.28 5.69 3.50
CA LYS A 252 -0.63 5.21 4.55
C LYS A 252 -0.57 6.02 5.83
N LEU A 253 -1.75 6.31 6.38
CA LEU A 253 -1.95 6.80 7.75
C LEU A 253 -2.78 5.77 8.51
N SER A 254 -2.39 5.43 9.74
CA SER A 254 -3.04 4.40 10.54
C SER A 254 -3.06 4.74 12.03
N VAL A 255 -4.13 4.33 12.72
CA VAL A 255 -4.31 4.55 14.15
C VAL A 255 -4.43 3.19 14.84
N PHE A 256 -3.60 2.97 15.85
CA PHE A 256 -3.58 1.75 16.65
C PHE A 256 -3.94 2.05 18.10
N GLN A 257 -4.37 1.02 18.82
CA GLN A 257 -4.56 1.04 20.26
C GLN A 257 -3.70 -0.05 20.89
N ARG A 258 -2.96 0.27 21.96
CA ARG A 258 -2.19 -0.72 22.73
C ARG A 258 -2.56 -0.69 24.22
N THR A 259 -2.53 -1.85 24.86
CA THR A 259 -2.73 -2.03 26.33
C THR A 259 -1.50 -2.60 27.02
N VAL A 260 -0.41 -2.82 26.27
CA VAL A 260 0.86 -3.41 26.71
C VAL A 260 1.95 -2.57 26.05
N SER A 261 2.97 -2.15 26.81
CA SER A 261 4.05 -1.32 26.28
C SER A 261 4.87 -2.12 25.27
N ASN A 262 5.44 -1.44 24.27
CA ASN A 262 6.29 -2.01 23.22
C ASN A 262 5.59 -3.11 22.38
N THR A 263 4.27 -3.07 22.31
CA THR A 263 3.50 -3.89 21.36
C THR A 263 2.99 -3.01 20.23
N LYS A 264 2.86 -3.59 19.02
CA LYS A 264 2.27 -2.92 17.85
C LYS A 264 0.80 -2.51 18.06
N GLY A 265 0.16 -2.96 19.14
CA GLY A 265 -1.25 -2.75 19.40
C GLY A 265 -2.14 -3.47 18.38
N TRP A 266 -3.42 -3.14 18.38
CA TRP A 266 -4.38 -3.53 17.36
C TRP A 266 -4.83 -2.31 16.55
N LEU A 267 -5.11 -2.54 15.27
CA LEU A 267 -5.50 -1.50 14.33
C LEU A 267 -6.94 -1.04 14.60
N LEU A 268 -7.15 0.26 14.75
CA LEU A 268 -8.48 0.87 14.87
C LEU A 268 -8.95 1.45 13.55
N TRP A 269 -8.05 2.08 12.80
CA TRP A 269 -8.40 2.80 11.57
C TRP A 269 -7.18 3.00 10.69
N TYR A 270 -7.39 3.15 9.38
CA TYR A 270 -6.37 3.55 8.44
C TYR A 270 -6.96 4.16 7.17
N LYS A 271 -6.12 4.90 6.44
CA LYS A 271 -6.36 5.39 5.09
C LYS A 271 -5.13 5.23 4.22
N PHE A 272 -5.38 5.07 2.93
CA PHE A 272 -4.36 4.88 1.90
C PHE A 272 -4.49 5.92 0.80
N GLY A 273 -3.36 6.30 0.20
CA GLY A 273 -3.33 7.10 -1.01
C GLY A 273 -3.86 8.52 -0.86
N ASN A 274 -4.00 9.19 -2.00
CA ASN A 274 -4.50 10.56 -2.11
C ASN A 274 -5.98 10.65 -1.69
N GLN A 275 -6.30 11.52 -0.72
CA GLN A 275 -7.65 11.81 -0.24
C GLN A 275 -8.18 13.18 -0.71
N GLY A 276 -7.41 13.87 -1.54
CA GLY A 276 -7.71 15.21 -2.06
C GLY A 276 -7.07 16.32 -1.23
N ASN A 277 -6.95 17.51 -1.83
CA ASN A 277 -6.31 18.66 -1.18
C ASN A 277 -7.28 19.37 -0.21
N ARG A 278 -7.60 18.72 0.91
CA ARG A 278 -8.46 19.25 1.98
C ARG A 278 -8.18 18.56 3.32
N TRP A 279 -8.51 19.24 4.41
CA TRP A 279 -8.45 18.66 5.75
C TRP A 279 -9.71 17.84 6.01
N ILE A 280 -9.54 16.60 6.47
CA ILE A 280 -10.63 15.66 6.69
C ILE A 280 -10.68 15.30 8.17
N ARG A 281 -11.85 15.49 8.80
CA ARG A 281 -12.11 15.07 10.17
C ARG A 281 -12.36 13.57 10.26
N GLN A 282 -11.70 12.90 11.19
CA GLN A 282 -11.97 11.51 11.57
C GLN A 282 -12.39 11.43 13.03
N SER A 283 -13.30 10.51 13.35
CA SER A 283 -13.74 10.23 14.72
C SER A 283 -13.77 8.72 14.96
N LEU A 284 -13.15 8.28 16.05
CA LEU A 284 -12.98 6.86 16.40
C LEU A 284 -13.53 6.62 17.81
N SER A 285 -14.46 5.68 17.92
CA SER A 285 -14.98 5.23 19.22
C SER A 285 -14.01 4.22 19.83
N ILE A 286 -13.48 4.55 21.00
CA ILE A 286 -12.50 3.75 21.70
C ILE A 286 -13.17 2.90 22.77
N SER A 287 -12.89 1.60 22.75
CA SER A 287 -13.35 0.65 23.77
C SER A 287 -12.15 -0.11 24.33
N SER A 288 -12.09 -0.21 25.66
CA SER A 288 -11.02 -0.94 26.35
C SER A 288 -11.46 -1.36 27.74
N SER A 289 -11.09 -2.57 28.15
CA SER A 289 -11.24 -3.06 29.52
C SER A 289 -10.00 -2.78 30.40
N LYS A 290 -8.91 -2.32 29.78
CA LYS A 290 -7.62 -2.04 30.43
C LYS A 290 -7.16 -0.60 30.12
N PRO A 291 -6.22 -0.03 30.89
CA PRO A 291 -5.54 1.20 30.49
C PRO A 291 -4.94 1.04 29.09
N PHE A 292 -5.06 2.07 28.26
CA PHE A 292 -4.68 2.01 26.85
C PHE A 292 -3.96 3.29 26.40
N GLN A 293 -3.28 3.18 25.26
CA GLN A 293 -2.63 4.27 24.55
C GLN A 293 -3.02 4.21 23.07
N ILE A 294 -3.16 5.37 22.44
CA ILE A 294 -3.39 5.52 21.00
C ILE A 294 -2.07 5.83 20.32
N LEU A 295 -1.83 5.21 19.17
CA LEU A 295 -0.66 5.46 18.33
C LEU A 295 -1.14 5.92 16.96
N VAL A 296 -0.67 7.07 16.50
CA VAL A 296 -0.91 7.57 15.14
C VAL A 296 0.34 7.33 14.32
N LYS A 297 0.25 6.39 13.38
CA LYS A 297 1.36 5.94 12.55
C LYS A 297 1.21 6.40 11.11
N GLY A 298 2.14 7.25 10.67
CA GLY A 298 2.37 7.57 9.27
C GLY A 298 3.35 6.58 8.65
N THR A 299 3.17 6.24 7.38
CA THR A 299 4.10 5.38 6.64
C THR A 299 4.41 6.02 5.30
N VAL A 300 5.70 6.23 5.03
CA VAL A 300 6.21 6.91 3.85
C VAL A 300 5.99 6.07 2.58
N GLY A 301 5.64 6.74 1.48
CA GLY A 301 5.48 6.13 0.17
C GLY A 301 6.79 5.99 -0.60
N ASP A 302 6.71 5.60 -1.86
CA ASP A 302 7.88 5.35 -2.72
C ASP A 302 8.39 6.61 -3.46
N GLY A 303 8.08 7.79 -2.92
CA GLY A 303 8.68 9.05 -3.37
C GLY A 303 8.09 10.26 -2.66
N PHE A 304 8.63 11.43 -3.02
CA PHE A 304 8.43 12.69 -2.31
C PHE A 304 7.21 13.49 -2.78
N THR A 305 6.46 12.99 -3.78
CA THR A 305 5.34 13.74 -4.37
C THR A 305 4.01 13.50 -3.65
N GLY A 306 4.05 13.29 -2.34
CA GLY A 306 2.86 13.22 -1.50
C GLY A 306 3.17 13.34 -0.02
N ASP A 307 2.37 14.15 0.66
CA ASP A 307 2.56 14.44 2.09
C ASP A 307 1.33 14.01 2.89
N ILE A 308 1.58 13.64 4.15
CA ILE A 308 0.56 13.34 5.14
C ILE A 308 0.65 14.41 6.24
N GLY A 309 -0.44 15.15 6.44
CA GLY A 309 -0.61 16.09 7.54
C GLY A 309 -1.56 15.54 8.62
N LEU A 310 -1.29 15.89 9.87
CA LEU A 310 -2.10 15.60 11.05
C LEU A 310 -2.24 16.88 11.87
N ASP A 311 -3.46 17.20 12.25
CA ASP A 311 -3.78 18.41 13.02
C ASP A 311 -4.97 18.17 13.94
N ASP A 312 -5.18 19.07 14.90
CA ASP A 312 -6.37 19.13 15.77
C ASP A 312 -6.81 17.80 16.38
N THR A 313 -5.98 17.27 17.26
CA THR A 313 -6.28 16.04 18.00
C THR A 313 -7.08 16.34 19.26
N SER A 314 -8.20 15.64 19.49
CA SER A 314 -9.01 15.82 20.69
C SER A 314 -9.65 14.53 21.19
N PHE A 315 -9.83 14.44 22.50
CA PHE A 315 -10.45 13.30 23.17
C PHE A 315 -11.72 13.73 23.93
N LEU A 316 -12.87 13.16 23.56
CA LEU A 316 -14.14 13.41 24.23
C LEU A 316 -14.54 12.21 25.09
N GLY A 317 -14.88 12.46 26.36
CA GLY A 317 -15.34 11.41 27.28
C GLY A 317 -14.25 10.45 27.79
N CYS A 318 -12.98 10.72 27.50
CA CYS A 318 -11.83 9.93 27.94
C CYS A 318 -11.24 10.50 29.24
N THR A 319 -10.66 9.66 30.08
CA THR A 319 -10.01 10.07 31.34
C THR A 319 -8.57 9.62 31.36
N LEU A 320 -7.65 10.55 31.61
CA LEU A 320 -6.22 10.26 31.69
C LEU A 320 -5.89 9.28 32.83
N TYR A 321 -4.96 8.39 32.57
CA TYR A 321 -4.38 7.49 33.57
C TYR A 321 -3.42 8.30 34.46
N LYS A 322 -3.91 8.83 35.58
CA LYS A 322 -3.08 9.51 36.58
C LYS A 322 -2.55 8.47 37.57
N ALA A 323 -1.29 8.05 37.42
CA ALA A 323 -0.60 7.30 38.45
C ALA A 323 -0.43 8.20 39.69
N SER A 324 -1.01 7.80 40.82
CA SER A 324 -0.96 8.56 42.07
C SER A 324 0.42 8.46 42.73
N CYS A 325 1.45 9.08 42.14
CA CYS A 325 2.66 9.55 42.83
C CYS A 325 3.48 10.44 41.89
N TRP A 326 3.61 11.73 42.21
CA TRP A 326 4.31 12.74 41.38
C TRP A 326 5.85 12.63 41.41
N PHE A 327 6.42 11.58 41.99
CA PHE A 327 7.87 11.34 41.93
C PHE A 327 8.12 9.84 41.81
N LEU A 328 8.72 9.44 40.68
CA LEU A 328 9.12 8.10 40.23
C LEU A 328 8.13 7.40 39.28
N PHE A 329 8.55 7.32 38.01
CA PHE A 329 8.00 6.56 36.87
C PHE A 329 6.72 7.12 36.22
N LYS A 330 6.87 7.66 35.00
CA LYS A 330 5.76 7.72 34.03
C LYS A 330 5.13 6.32 34.00
N GLY A 331 3.82 6.23 34.27
CA GLY A 331 3.13 4.95 34.30
C GLY A 331 3.35 4.25 32.96
N ASN A 332 3.99 3.09 32.97
CA ASN A 332 4.17 2.28 31.77
C ASN A 332 3.09 1.19 31.77
N LEU A 333 2.54 0.86 30.60
CA LEU A 333 1.75 -0.35 30.42
C LEU A 333 2.63 -1.57 30.77
N PRO A 334 2.06 -2.73 31.14
CA PRO A 334 2.85 -3.93 31.41
C PRO A 334 3.77 -4.29 30.24
N THR A 335 5.02 -4.71 30.51
CA THR A 335 6.05 -5.06 29.51
C THR A 335 6.25 -6.58 29.48
N ILE A 336 6.39 -7.19 28.29
CA ILE A 336 6.69 -8.62 28.12
C ILE A 336 8.17 -8.80 27.78
N SER A 337 8.93 -9.52 28.62
CA SER A 337 10.29 -9.97 28.31
C SER A 337 10.24 -11.35 27.64
N SER A 338 10.72 -11.47 26.40
CA SER A 338 10.75 -12.72 25.64
C SER A 338 11.98 -13.57 26.00
N THR A 339 11.77 -14.72 26.63
CA THR A 339 12.77 -15.80 26.78
C THR A 339 12.55 -16.88 25.73
N THR A 340 13.49 -17.01 24.80
CA THR A 340 13.57 -18.08 23.78
C THR A 340 14.00 -19.41 24.41
N SER A 341 13.28 -20.51 24.14
CA SER A 341 13.61 -21.87 24.57
C SER A 341 13.95 -22.79 23.39
N GLY A 342 15.18 -23.32 23.41
CA GLY A 342 15.50 -24.76 23.33
C GLY A 342 15.26 -25.56 22.05
N THR A 343 16.34 -25.79 21.31
CA THR A 343 16.61 -26.77 20.23
C THR A 343 16.26 -28.23 20.58
N SER A 344 15.81 -29.02 19.58
CA SER A 344 15.80 -30.49 19.63
C SER A 344 16.48 -31.12 18.40
N ALA A 345 17.36 -32.09 18.63
CA ALA A 345 18.22 -32.79 17.67
C ALA A 345 17.48 -33.83 16.79
N PRO A 346 18.00 -34.19 15.59
CA PRO A 346 17.40 -35.21 14.73
C PRO A 346 17.93 -36.64 15.00
N ALA A 347 17.07 -37.63 14.78
CA ALA A 347 17.34 -39.06 14.91
C ALA A 347 17.99 -39.66 13.65
N THR A 348 18.86 -40.66 13.85
CA THR A 348 19.62 -41.40 12.83
C THR A 348 18.85 -42.61 12.26
N LEU A 349 18.99 -42.87 10.95
CA LEU A 349 18.50 -44.04 10.18
C LEU A 349 19.66 -44.67 9.34
N PRO A 350 19.54 -45.91 8.82
CA PRO A 350 20.64 -46.88 8.65
C PRO A 350 21.37 -46.84 7.29
N LYS A 351 22.44 -47.65 7.16
CA LYS A 351 23.41 -47.73 6.05
C LYS A 351 22.79 -48.14 4.69
N ASN A 352 23.07 -47.32 3.65
CA ASN A 352 22.74 -47.54 2.23
C ASN A 352 23.81 -48.37 1.48
N ASN A 353 23.36 -49.14 0.49
CA ASN A 353 24.12 -50.05 -0.38
C ASN A 353 23.94 -49.74 -1.89
N CYS A 354 23.45 -48.55 -2.25
CA CYS A 354 23.28 -48.07 -3.63
C CYS A 354 24.51 -47.25 -4.10
N THR A 355 24.70 -47.14 -5.42
CA THR A 355 25.82 -46.39 -6.03
C THR A 355 25.56 -44.87 -6.07
N GLU A 356 26.57 -44.05 -6.38
CA GLU A 356 26.43 -42.57 -6.46
C GLU A 356 25.47 -42.09 -7.56
N GLU A 357 25.04 -42.96 -8.48
CA GLU A 357 24.12 -42.65 -9.58
C GLU A 357 22.67 -43.11 -9.33
N GLU A 358 22.37 -43.61 -8.12
CA GLU A 358 21.09 -44.23 -7.76
C GLU A 358 20.43 -43.54 -6.56
N PHE A 359 19.10 -43.35 -6.63
CA PHE A 359 18.24 -42.90 -5.54
C PHE A 359 17.67 -44.09 -4.76
N VAL A 360 17.49 -43.95 -3.44
CA VAL A 360 17.05 -45.03 -2.55
C VAL A 360 15.62 -44.80 -2.10
N CYS A 361 14.71 -45.70 -2.46
CA CYS A 361 13.33 -45.66 -2.00
C CYS A 361 13.24 -45.84 -0.47
N ARG A 362 12.49 -44.96 0.21
CA ARG A 362 12.53 -44.77 1.67
C ARG A 362 12.06 -46.00 2.46
N ALA A 363 11.02 -46.69 1.98
CA ALA A 363 10.40 -47.83 2.66
C ALA A 363 11.02 -49.18 2.28
N SER A 364 11.52 -49.33 1.06
CA SER A 364 11.94 -50.63 0.49
C SER A 364 13.45 -50.80 0.35
N ALA A 365 14.23 -49.71 0.46
CA ALA A 365 15.67 -49.67 0.16
C ALA A 365 16.02 -50.17 -1.26
N HIS A 366 15.08 -50.10 -2.20
CA HIS A 366 15.31 -50.36 -3.62
C HIS A 366 16.01 -49.16 -4.28
N CYS A 367 16.93 -49.42 -5.20
CA CYS A 367 17.69 -48.37 -5.89
C CYS A 367 17.07 -48.10 -7.28
N ILE A 368 16.73 -46.86 -7.58
CA ILE A 368 16.32 -46.40 -8.92
C ILE A 368 17.38 -45.45 -9.50
N PRO A 369 17.54 -45.32 -10.82
CA PRO A 369 18.43 -44.31 -11.41
C PRO A 369 18.04 -42.88 -11.01
N LEU A 370 19.02 -41.99 -10.79
CA LEU A 370 18.76 -40.56 -10.50
C LEU A 370 17.89 -39.85 -11.55
N ALA A 371 17.86 -40.34 -12.79
CA ALA A 371 17.01 -39.78 -13.85
C ALA A 371 15.50 -40.03 -13.61
N GLN A 372 15.16 -41.02 -12.78
CA GLN A 372 13.79 -41.37 -12.35
C GLN A 372 13.39 -40.71 -11.03
N GLN A 373 14.25 -39.86 -10.47
CA GLN A 373 13.90 -39.06 -9.30
C GLN A 373 13.40 -37.69 -9.76
N CYS A 374 12.23 -37.21 -9.32
CA CYS A 374 11.67 -35.94 -9.75
C CYS A 374 11.40 -35.89 -11.27
N ASP A 375 10.78 -36.93 -11.81
CA ASP A 375 10.39 -37.04 -13.22
C ASP A 375 8.87 -37.13 -13.44
N PHE A 376 8.07 -36.78 -12.43
CA PHE A 376 6.60 -36.84 -12.46
C PHE A 376 6.04 -38.26 -12.62
N ARG A 377 6.85 -39.31 -12.38
CA ARG A 377 6.40 -40.69 -12.39
C ARG A 377 6.85 -41.41 -11.12
N ALA A 378 5.90 -42.07 -10.46
CA ALA A 378 6.22 -42.92 -9.32
C ALA A 378 6.92 -44.20 -9.79
N ASP A 379 8.24 -44.25 -9.65
CA ASP A 379 9.09 -45.42 -9.88
C ASP A 379 9.39 -46.16 -8.56
N CYS A 380 9.34 -45.46 -7.42
CA CYS A 380 9.35 -46.12 -6.11
C CYS A 380 7.96 -46.65 -5.71
N PRO A 381 7.86 -47.85 -5.07
CA PRO A 381 6.59 -48.39 -4.58
C PRO A 381 5.91 -47.54 -3.50
N ASP A 382 6.65 -46.65 -2.85
CA ASP A 382 6.20 -45.74 -1.80
C ASP A 382 6.18 -44.28 -2.26
N GLU A 383 6.34 -44.01 -3.56
CA GLU A 383 6.34 -42.66 -4.18
C GLU A 383 7.41 -41.73 -3.58
N SER A 384 8.42 -42.30 -2.92
CA SER A 384 9.43 -41.53 -2.20
C SER A 384 10.38 -40.74 -3.10
N ASP A 385 10.45 -41.11 -4.37
CA ASP A 385 11.14 -40.45 -5.45
C ASP A 385 10.50 -39.11 -5.87
N GLU A 386 9.20 -38.94 -5.68
CA GLU A 386 8.47 -37.71 -6.08
C GLU A 386 8.06 -36.80 -4.89
N LEU A 387 8.17 -37.29 -3.64
CA LEU A 387 7.73 -36.54 -2.45
C LEU A 387 8.53 -35.27 -2.12
N ALA A 388 9.77 -35.14 -2.61
CA ALA A 388 10.64 -33.97 -2.38
C ALA A 388 10.90 -33.16 -3.67
N CYS A 389 10.00 -33.30 -4.65
CA CYS A 389 10.14 -32.78 -6.01
C CYS A 389 9.10 -31.69 -6.31
N ALA A 390 9.11 -31.17 -7.54
CA ALA A 390 8.08 -30.26 -8.01
C ALA A 390 6.74 -31.02 -8.11
N MET A 391 5.72 -30.57 -7.40
CA MET A 391 4.40 -31.17 -7.49
C MET A 391 3.78 -30.95 -8.88
N GLU A 392 3.07 -31.96 -9.39
CA GLU A 392 2.37 -31.90 -10.69
C GLU A 392 1.33 -30.77 -10.72
N ALA A 393 0.65 -30.52 -9.61
CA ALA A 393 -0.30 -29.41 -9.46
C ALA A 393 -0.13 -28.70 -8.11
N CYS A 394 -0.28 -27.38 -8.12
CA CYS A 394 -0.20 -26.52 -6.95
C CYS A 394 -1.23 -25.39 -7.03
N SER A 395 -2.27 -25.50 -6.19
CA SER A 395 -3.30 -24.48 -5.98
C SER A 395 -3.11 -23.69 -4.68
N PHE A 396 -2.03 -23.93 -3.94
CA PHE A 396 -1.70 -23.26 -2.65
C PHE A 396 -2.72 -23.41 -1.50
N GLU A 397 -3.84 -24.11 -1.70
CA GLU A 397 -4.93 -24.30 -0.74
C GLU A 397 -4.50 -24.97 0.58
N ASP A 398 -3.46 -25.79 0.54
CA ASP A 398 -2.90 -26.45 1.72
C ASP A 398 -2.00 -25.53 2.56
N LYS A 399 -1.98 -24.22 2.26
CA LYS A 399 -1.14 -23.20 2.91
C LYS A 399 0.35 -23.50 2.82
N SER A 400 0.76 -24.16 1.74
CA SER A 400 2.14 -24.50 1.45
C SER A 400 2.51 -23.95 0.07
N GLN A 401 3.81 -23.76 -0.17
CA GLN A 401 4.32 -23.41 -1.51
C GLN A 401 4.54 -24.65 -2.39
N CYS A 402 3.93 -25.80 -2.07
CA CYS A 402 4.01 -27.04 -2.88
C CYS A 402 5.44 -27.49 -3.24
N GLY A 403 6.39 -27.33 -2.31
CA GLY A 403 7.81 -27.66 -2.52
C GLY A 403 8.62 -26.60 -3.28
N TRP A 404 7.99 -25.52 -3.76
CA TRP A 404 8.69 -24.37 -4.31
C TRP A 404 9.43 -23.61 -3.20
N TYR A 405 10.58 -23.04 -3.54
CA TYR A 405 11.44 -22.34 -2.59
C TYR A 405 11.97 -21.05 -3.18
N GLN A 406 12.44 -20.13 -2.32
CA GLN A 406 12.92 -18.80 -2.71
C GLN A 406 14.46 -18.73 -2.57
N PRO A 407 15.23 -18.86 -3.67
CA PRO A 407 16.68 -19.05 -3.59
C PRO A 407 17.45 -17.90 -2.92
N ALA A 408 16.91 -16.67 -2.99
CA ALA A 408 17.55 -15.48 -2.42
C ALA A 408 17.47 -15.42 -0.88
N LEU A 409 16.45 -16.06 -0.28
CA LEU A 409 16.22 -16.02 1.17
C LEU A 409 17.01 -17.10 1.93
N GLU A 410 17.40 -18.20 1.26
CA GLU A 410 18.21 -19.27 1.86
C GLU A 410 19.69 -18.87 2.02
N GLN A 411 20.21 -17.98 1.17
CA GLN A 411 21.59 -17.48 1.29
C GLN A 411 21.77 -16.52 2.48
N THR A 412 20.70 -15.88 2.93
CA THR A 412 20.72 -14.94 4.08
C THR A 412 20.52 -15.62 5.43
N SER A 413 20.08 -16.88 5.49
CA SER A 413 19.90 -17.62 6.75
C SER A 413 21.19 -18.15 7.39
N GLY A 414 22.36 -17.94 6.77
CA GLY A 414 23.67 -18.42 7.25
C GLY A 414 24.50 -17.40 8.04
N THR A 415 24.08 -16.14 8.11
CA THR A 415 24.79 -15.07 8.83
C THR A 415 23.81 -14.27 9.65
N ASP A 416 24.00 -14.26 10.98
CA ASP A 416 23.31 -13.40 11.95
C ASP A 416 23.02 -12.02 11.34
N SER A 417 21.78 -11.78 10.95
CA SER A 417 21.36 -10.48 10.46
C SER A 417 19.94 -10.20 10.90
N ILE A 418 19.88 -9.14 11.71
CA ILE A 418 18.75 -8.33 12.11
C ILE A 418 17.71 -8.26 10.98
N HIS A 419 16.44 -8.47 11.35
CA HIS A 419 15.27 -8.36 10.48
C HIS A 419 15.42 -7.22 9.45
N SER A 420 15.54 -7.55 8.17
CA SER A 420 15.28 -6.61 7.07
C SER A 420 13.84 -6.85 6.59
N PRO A 421 12.84 -6.11 7.10
CA PRO A 421 11.42 -6.36 6.80
C PRO A 421 11.01 -5.99 5.37
N ASN A 422 11.84 -5.30 4.59
CA ASN A 422 11.45 -4.64 3.34
C ASN A 422 11.93 -5.38 2.06
N ILE A 423 11.98 -6.71 2.06
CA ILE A 423 12.43 -7.50 0.90
C ILE A 423 11.23 -7.81 -0.02
N TYR A 424 11.37 -7.53 -1.32
CA TYR A 424 10.41 -7.95 -2.34
C TYR A 424 10.50 -9.47 -2.54
N LYS A 425 9.43 -10.19 -2.18
CA LYS A 425 9.40 -11.66 -2.13
C LYS A 425 8.00 -12.20 -2.45
N TRP A 426 7.92 -13.50 -2.71
CA TRP A 426 6.65 -14.21 -2.89
C TRP A 426 6.06 -14.62 -1.54
N GLU A 427 4.77 -14.34 -1.36
CA GLU A 427 4.00 -14.67 -0.15
C GLU A 427 2.65 -15.29 -0.52
N LEU A 428 2.07 -16.06 0.41
CA LEU A 428 0.73 -16.62 0.28
C LEU A 428 -0.32 -15.56 0.65
N GLY A 429 -1.24 -15.29 -0.25
CA GLY A 429 -2.31 -14.30 -0.10
C GLY A 429 -3.70 -14.92 -0.24
N ARG A 430 -4.71 -14.18 0.21
CA ARG A 430 -6.14 -14.52 0.02
C ARG A 430 -7.00 -13.26 0.03
N GLY A 431 -8.13 -13.30 -0.66
CA GLY A 431 -9.06 -12.18 -0.81
C GLY A 431 -9.59 -11.62 0.51
N ALA A 432 -9.93 -12.49 1.46
CA ALA A 432 -10.55 -12.13 2.73
C ALA A 432 -9.65 -11.31 3.68
N ASN A 433 -8.34 -11.26 3.41
CA ASN A 433 -7.37 -10.50 4.21
C ASN A 433 -6.87 -9.23 3.49
N LEU A 434 -7.42 -8.88 2.33
CA LEU A 434 -7.04 -7.68 1.60
C LEU A 434 -7.52 -6.43 2.35
N TYR A 435 -6.62 -5.46 2.52
CA TYR A 435 -6.99 -4.15 3.06
C TYR A 435 -7.54 -3.25 1.93
N PRO A 436 -8.50 -2.34 2.20
CA PRO A 436 -9.05 -1.43 1.19
C PRO A 436 -7.97 -0.58 0.56
N GLY A 437 -8.00 -0.48 -0.77
CA GLY A 437 -6.89 0.00 -1.59
C GLY A 437 -6.14 -1.12 -2.32
N GLN A 438 -5.82 -2.24 -1.64
CA GLN A 438 -5.16 -3.39 -2.26
C GLN A 438 -6.10 -4.13 -3.23
N GLU A 439 -7.41 -4.08 -2.99
CA GLU A 439 -8.47 -4.56 -3.89
C GLU A 439 -8.41 -4.00 -5.32
N ASN A 440 -7.73 -2.86 -5.52
CA ASN A 440 -7.58 -2.24 -6.83
C ASN A 440 -6.44 -2.87 -7.66
N HIS A 441 -5.57 -3.68 -7.06
CA HIS A 441 -4.41 -4.28 -7.75
C HIS A 441 -4.14 -5.75 -7.38
N CYS A 442 -4.59 -6.24 -6.22
CA CYS A 442 -4.61 -7.67 -5.86
C CYS A 442 -5.93 -8.35 -6.24
N PRO A 443 -5.91 -9.68 -6.50
CA PRO A 443 -7.12 -10.44 -6.80
C PRO A 443 -7.99 -10.65 -5.55
N LEU A 444 -9.26 -10.21 -5.62
CA LEU A 444 -10.26 -10.38 -4.55
C LEU A 444 -10.70 -11.85 -4.37
N THR A 445 -10.62 -12.65 -5.43
CA THR A 445 -10.99 -14.06 -5.39
C THR A 445 -9.87 -14.88 -5.97
N ASP A 446 -9.58 -15.97 -5.28
CA ASP A 446 -8.73 -17.05 -5.77
C ASP A 446 -9.30 -17.71 -7.04
N HIS A 447 -8.45 -18.19 -7.97
CA HIS A 447 -8.95 -18.79 -9.22
C HIS A 447 -9.51 -20.20 -8.96
N THR A 448 -8.85 -21.00 -8.12
CA THR A 448 -9.23 -22.38 -7.79
C THR A 448 -10.66 -22.46 -7.23
N ARG A 449 -10.92 -21.72 -6.14
CA ARG A 449 -12.23 -21.77 -5.45
C ARG A 449 -13.22 -20.72 -5.92
N ARG A 450 -12.75 -19.66 -6.59
CA ARG A 450 -13.56 -18.46 -6.90
C ARG A 450 -14.20 -17.84 -5.67
N THR A 451 -13.49 -17.90 -4.54
CA THR A 451 -13.93 -17.33 -3.26
C THR A 451 -12.84 -16.46 -2.66
N GLU A 452 -13.21 -15.60 -1.73
CA GLU A 452 -12.27 -14.77 -0.96
C GLU A 452 -11.43 -15.60 0.04
N GLU A 453 -11.82 -16.86 0.30
CA GLU A 453 -11.14 -17.75 1.24
C GLU A 453 -10.02 -18.60 0.63
N GLY A 454 -9.96 -18.68 -0.70
CA GLY A 454 -8.92 -19.43 -1.42
C GLY A 454 -7.56 -18.74 -1.38
N TRP A 455 -6.50 -19.52 -1.56
CA TRP A 455 -5.11 -19.10 -1.42
C TRP A 455 -4.41 -19.03 -2.77
N TYR A 456 -3.70 -17.95 -3.00
CA TYR A 456 -2.85 -17.77 -4.18
C TYR A 456 -1.47 -17.28 -3.75
N LEU A 457 -0.49 -17.36 -4.65
CA LEU A 457 0.84 -16.82 -4.41
C LEU A 457 0.94 -15.41 -5.02
N PHE A 458 1.46 -14.43 -4.30
CA PHE A 458 1.63 -13.08 -4.84
C PHE A 458 2.95 -12.45 -4.41
N ALA A 459 3.45 -11.54 -5.23
CA ALA A 459 4.62 -10.72 -4.92
C ALA A 459 4.15 -9.35 -4.45
N ASP A 460 4.32 -9.05 -3.15
CA ASP A 460 3.87 -7.81 -2.51
C ASP A 460 4.75 -6.62 -2.95
N SER A 461 4.22 -5.80 -3.86
CA SER A 461 4.91 -4.60 -4.34
C SER A 461 5.00 -3.49 -3.28
N SER A 462 4.40 -3.70 -2.10
CA SER A 462 4.61 -2.87 -0.92
C SER A 462 6.01 -3.02 -0.31
N ASN A 463 6.84 -3.98 -0.75
CA ASN A 463 8.21 -4.13 -0.27
C ASN A 463 9.23 -4.03 -1.43
N GLY A 464 10.47 -3.63 -1.14
CA GLY A 464 11.57 -3.50 -2.10
C GLY A 464 11.53 -2.25 -3.00
N GLU A 465 12.59 -2.07 -3.78
CA GLU A 465 12.81 -0.89 -4.63
C GLU A 465 12.45 -1.14 -6.10
N PHE A 466 12.42 -0.07 -6.90
CA PHE A 466 12.16 -0.17 -8.34
C PHE A 466 13.13 -1.15 -9.02
N GLY A 467 12.58 -2.13 -9.74
CA GLY A 467 13.35 -3.10 -10.49
C GLY A 467 13.91 -4.27 -9.68
N HIS A 468 13.69 -4.32 -8.36
CA HIS A 468 13.95 -5.51 -7.56
C HIS A 468 13.14 -6.71 -8.07
N THR A 469 13.71 -7.90 -7.92
CA THR A 469 13.13 -9.14 -8.42
C THR A 469 12.90 -10.14 -7.29
N ALA A 470 11.73 -10.78 -7.29
CA ALA A 470 11.39 -11.88 -6.42
C ALA A 470 11.35 -13.17 -7.25
N ASP A 471 12.18 -14.15 -6.87
CA ASP A 471 12.27 -15.44 -7.57
C ASP A 471 11.71 -16.55 -6.68
N VAL A 472 10.78 -17.34 -7.21
CA VAL A 472 10.34 -18.61 -6.62
C VAL A 472 10.64 -19.72 -7.62
N ALA A 473 11.29 -20.78 -7.16
CA ALA A 473 11.85 -21.84 -8.00
C ALA A 473 11.38 -23.23 -7.57
N THR A 474 11.25 -24.13 -8.54
CA THR A 474 11.04 -25.56 -8.26
C THR A 474 12.33 -26.21 -7.74
N PRO A 475 12.23 -27.35 -7.03
CA PRO A 475 13.31 -28.33 -6.97
C PRO A 475 13.79 -28.72 -8.38
N VAL A 476 14.97 -29.36 -8.45
CA VAL A 476 15.51 -29.81 -9.74
C VAL A 476 14.61 -30.89 -10.32
N ILE A 477 14.09 -30.64 -11.53
CA ILE A 477 13.35 -31.60 -12.33
C ILE A 477 14.36 -32.39 -13.15
N SER A 478 14.34 -33.72 -13.04
CA SER A 478 15.37 -34.58 -13.62
C SER A 478 15.18 -34.79 -15.10
N LEU A 479 13.98 -35.16 -15.54
CA LEU A 479 13.63 -35.39 -16.93
C LEU A 479 12.15 -35.09 -17.18
N THR A 480 11.83 -34.49 -18.33
CA THR A 480 10.45 -34.27 -18.78
C THR A 480 10.15 -34.93 -20.12
N GLY A 481 8.87 -35.27 -20.33
CA GLY A 481 8.35 -35.79 -21.60
C GLY A 481 8.24 -34.74 -22.71
N PRO A 482 8.02 -35.17 -23.96
CA PRO A 482 7.98 -34.26 -25.13
C PRO A 482 6.79 -33.33 -25.16
N LYS A 483 5.66 -33.74 -24.55
CA LYS A 483 4.43 -32.95 -24.50
C LYS A 483 4.33 -32.08 -23.24
N CYS A 484 5.40 -32.02 -22.44
CA CYS A 484 5.42 -31.31 -21.17
C CYS A 484 5.09 -29.82 -21.33
N LYS A 485 4.04 -29.39 -20.65
CA LYS A 485 3.55 -28.01 -20.61
C LYS A 485 3.41 -27.53 -19.17
N LEU A 486 3.83 -26.30 -18.94
CA LEU A 486 3.54 -25.58 -17.71
C LEU A 486 2.33 -24.66 -17.95
N ILE A 487 1.28 -24.85 -17.16
CA ILE A 487 0.05 -24.06 -17.20
C ILE A 487 -0.09 -23.37 -15.85
N PHE A 488 -0.45 -22.09 -15.86
CA PHE A 488 -0.71 -21.34 -14.63
C PHE A 488 -1.67 -20.19 -14.90
N TRP A 489 -2.29 -19.69 -13.84
CA TRP A 489 -3.09 -18.48 -13.86
C TRP A 489 -2.30 -17.33 -13.26
N SER A 490 -2.40 -16.15 -13.89
CA SER A 490 -1.73 -14.95 -13.43
C SER A 490 -2.69 -13.77 -13.35
N HIS A 491 -2.55 -12.96 -12.32
CA HIS A 491 -3.29 -11.71 -12.16
C HIS A 491 -2.29 -10.56 -12.04
N MET A 492 -2.41 -9.60 -12.94
CA MET A 492 -1.49 -8.47 -13.06
C MET A 492 -2.31 -7.18 -13.28
N ASN A 493 -2.63 -6.47 -12.21
CA ASN A 493 -3.47 -5.26 -12.26
C ASN A 493 -2.78 -4.08 -11.53
N GLY A 494 -2.96 -2.86 -12.04
CA GLY A 494 -2.32 -1.66 -11.48
C GLY A 494 -1.49 -0.84 -12.48
N SER A 495 -1.44 0.47 -12.29
CA SER A 495 -0.82 1.43 -13.22
C SER A 495 0.71 1.40 -13.24
N THR A 496 1.32 0.90 -12.16
CA THR A 496 2.77 0.85 -11.99
C THR A 496 3.29 -0.57 -11.82
N ILE A 497 2.52 -1.57 -12.25
CA ILE A 497 2.93 -2.97 -12.18
C ILE A 497 4.18 -3.22 -13.03
N GLY A 498 5.06 -4.09 -12.54
CA GLY A 498 6.29 -4.45 -13.25
C GLY A 498 6.06 -5.58 -14.26
N SER A 499 6.81 -6.69 -14.10
CA SER A 499 6.79 -7.80 -15.04
C SER A 499 6.80 -9.15 -14.34
N LEU A 500 6.20 -10.16 -14.97
CA LEU A 500 6.28 -11.55 -14.59
C LEU A 500 7.02 -12.33 -15.69
N GLU A 501 8.03 -13.11 -15.32
CA GLU A 501 8.79 -13.94 -16.24
C GLU A 501 8.82 -15.39 -15.75
N VAL A 502 8.77 -16.33 -16.71
CA VAL A 502 9.04 -17.75 -16.47
C VAL A 502 10.41 -18.07 -17.06
N LEU A 503 11.32 -18.52 -16.21
CA LEU A 503 12.69 -18.84 -16.57
C LEU A 503 12.95 -20.33 -16.40
N CYS A 504 13.74 -20.90 -17.32
CA CYS A 504 14.30 -22.24 -17.19
C CYS A 504 15.77 -22.11 -16.84
N LYS A 505 16.13 -22.57 -15.64
CA LYS A 505 17.49 -22.54 -15.10
C LYS A 505 18.10 -23.94 -15.13
N THR A 506 19.16 -24.10 -15.91
CA THR A 506 20.04 -25.28 -15.92
C THR A 506 21.36 -24.88 -15.26
N LYS A 507 22.13 -25.82 -14.68
CA LYS A 507 23.35 -25.57 -13.85
C LYS A 507 24.20 -24.34 -14.22
N ASN A 508 24.37 -24.03 -15.52
CA ASN A 508 25.20 -22.91 -15.98
C ASN A 508 24.48 -21.90 -16.92
N ARG A 509 23.18 -22.05 -17.19
CA ARG A 509 22.42 -21.18 -18.11
C ARG A 509 21.00 -20.95 -17.63
N THR A 510 20.55 -19.70 -17.67
CA THR A 510 19.15 -19.32 -17.45
C THR A 510 18.57 -18.81 -18.77
N SER A 511 17.47 -19.39 -19.21
CA SER A 511 16.76 -19.02 -20.44
C SER A 511 15.36 -18.53 -20.10
N ARG A 512 14.89 -17.47 -20.75
CA ARG A 512 13.53 -16.95 -20.56
C ARG A 512 12.58 -17.68 -21.49
N LEU A 513 11.58 -18.35 -20.92
CA LEU A 513 10.57 -19.10 -21.66
C LEU A 513 9.32 -18.26 -21.93
N TRP A 514 8.94 -17.40 -20.97
CA TRP A 514 7.76 -16.56 -21.07
C TRP A 514 7.96 -15.24 -20.32
N SER A 515 7.28 -14.18 -20.76
CA SER A 515 7.35 -12.86 -20.11
C SER A 515 6.09 -12.05 -20.41
N GLN A 516 5.55 -11.42 -19.37
CA GLN A 516 4.46 -10.44 -19.46
C GLN A 516 4.84 -9.20 -18.65
N SER A 517 4.50 -8.02 -19.15
CA SER A 517 4.82 -6.73 -18.50
C SER A 517 3.64 -5.78 -18.56
N GLY A 518 3.50 -4.93 -17.54
CA GLY A 518 2.42 -3.95 -17.48
C GLY A 518 1.06 -4.55 -17.10
N SER A 519 0.06 -3.67 -16.98
CA SER A 519 -1.28 -4.05 -16.50
C SER A 519 -2.04 -4.89 -17.51
N GLN A 520 -2.61 -6.00 -17.07
CA GLN A 520 -3.45 -6.92 -17.84
C GLN A 520 -4.95 -6.80 -17.48
N GLY A 521 -5.28 -5.86 -16.60
CA GLY A 521 -6.63 -5.64 -16.08
C GLY A 521 -6.97 -6.52 -14.86
N PRO A 522 -8.16 -6.31 -14.26
CA PRO A 522 -8.59 -6.98 -13.01
C PRO A 522 -9.16 -8.39 -13.28
N GLN A 523 -8.41 -9.23 -13.99
CA GLN A 523 -8.84 -10.59 -14.33
C GLN A 523 -7.68 -11.58 -14.26
N TRP A 524 -7.99 -12.82 -13.92
CA TRP A 524 -7.05 -13.93 -14.01
C TRP A 524 -6.87 -14.34 -15.47
N ASN A 525 -5.62 -14.38 -15.92
CA ASN A 525 -5.24 -14.76 -17.28
C ASN A 525 -4.47 -16.08 -17.25
N ARG A 526 -4.92 -17.04 -18.05
CA ARG A 526 -4.24 -18.32 -18.25
C ARG A 526 -3.01 -18.14 -19.13
N ALA A 527 -1.87 -18.66 -18.68
CA ALA A 527 -0.64 -18.74 -19.46
C ALA A 527 -0.26 -20.22 -19.66
N GLU A 528 0.31 -20.52 -20.83
CA GLU A 528 0.79 -21.85 -21.21
C GLU A 528 2.21 -21.72 -21.75
N VAL A 529 3.13 -22.51 -21.21
CA VAL A 529 4.55 -22.50 -21.54
C VAL A 529 4.98 -23.91 -21.90
N PHE A 530 5.41 -24.09 -23.15
CA PHE A 530 5.93 -25.37 -23.62
C PHE A 530 7.34 -25.61 -23.06
N LEU A 531 7.51 -26.71 -22.32
CA LEU A 531 8.80 -27.12 -21.76
C LEU A 531 9.50 -28.13 -22.67
N GLY A 532 8.75 -29.12 -23.17
CA GLY A 532 9.27 -30.24 -23.96
C GLY A 532 10.27 -31.10 -23.18
N ILE A 533 11.09 -31.87 -23.89
CA ILE A 533 12.11 -32.74 -23.28
C ILE A 533 13.28 -31.90 -22.77
N ARG A 534 13.48 -31.90 -21.46
CA ARG A 534 14.59 -31.22 -20.79
C ARG A 534 15.07 -32.07 -19.62
N ALA A 535 16.36 -31.94 -19.29
CA ALA A 535 16.96 -32.67 -18.20
C ALA A 535 17.70 -31.75 -17.22
N GLY A 536 17.58 -32.04 -15.92
CA GLY A 536 18.32 -31.38 -14.83
C GLY A 536 18.14 -29.86 -14.79
N PHE A 537 16.88 -29.40 -14.80
CA PHE A 537 16.55 -27.97 -14.83
C PHE A 537 15.56 -27.57 -13.73
N GLN A 538 15.41 -26.28 -13.51
CA GLN A 538 14.45 -25.69 -12.59
C GLN A 538 13.58 -24.68 -13.34
N VAL A 539 12.30 -24.64 -12.99
CA VAL A 539 11.39 -23.57 -13.40
C VAL A 539 11.44 -22.48 -12.34
N VAL A 540 11.58 -21.23 -12.77
CA VAL A 540 11.60 -20.06 -11.88
C VAL A 540 10.56 -19.06 -12.34
N PHE A 541 9.64 -18.70 -11.44
CA PHE A 541 8.80 -17.52 -11.60
C PHE A 541 9.53 -16.32 -11.01
N ARG A 542 9.79 -15.33 -11.87
CA ARG A 542 10.41 -14.06 -11.49
C ARG A 542 9.39 -12.95 -11.62
N ALA A 543 9.00 -12.38 -10.49
CA ALA A 543 8.32 -11.09 -10.48
C ALA A 543 9.36 -9.98 -10.41
N LYS A 544 9.20 -8.93 -11.20
CA LYS A 544 9.98 -7.71 -11.13
C LYS A 544 9.07 -6.59 -10.66
N ARG A 545 9.47 -5.89 -9.60
CA ARG A 545 8.72 -4.77 -9.05
C ARG A 545 8.72 -3.59 -10.03
N GLY A 546 7.56 -3.00 -10.22
CA GLY A 546 7.41 -1.78 -11.03
C GLY A 546 7.79 -0.51 -10.27
N VAL A 547 7.40 0.64 -10.80
CA VAL A 547 7.86 1.96 -10.31
C VAL A 547 7.27 2.30 -8.94
N SER A 548 6.10 1.75 -8.61
CA SER A 548 5.41 2.03 -7.37
C SER A 548 4.69 0.79 -6.81
N TYR A 549 4.24 0.86 -5.56
CA TYR A 549 3.45 -0.17 -4.87
C TYR A 549 2.07 -0.41 -5.47
N MET A 550 1.59 0.46 -6.38
CA MET A 550 0.27 0.38 -7.03
C MET A 550 0.21 -0.69 -8.16
N GLY A 551 0.60 -1.93 -7.86
CA GLY A 551 0.49 -3.05 -8.79
C GLY A 551 1.15 -4.32 -8.27
N ASP A 552 0.36 -5.35 -7.98
CA ASP A 552 0.83 -6.65 -7.47
C ASP A 552 0.74 -7.73 -8.55
N VAL A 553 1.69 -8.67 -8.52
CA VAL A 553 1.70 -9.84 -9.40
C VAL A 553 1.27 -11.05 -8.58
N ALA A 554 0.19 -11.71 -9.00
CA ALA A 554 -0.27 -12.96 -8.37
C ALA A 554 -0.28 -14.12 -9.36
N LEU A 555 -0.08 -15.32 -8.81
CA LEU A 555 -0.03 -16.62 -9.46
C LEU A 555 -0.96 -17.58 -8.73
N ASP A 556 -1.65 -18.42 -9.49
CA ASP A 556 -2.48 -19.49 -8.95
C ASP A 556 -2.55 -20.68 -9.92
N ASP A 557 -2.97 -21.85 -9.42
CA ASP A 557 -3.25 -23.06 -10.20
C ASP A 557 -2.10 -23.47 -11.15
N ILE A 558 -0.90 -23.63 -10.59
CA ILE A 558 0.29 -24.02 -11.35
C ILE A 558 0.24 -25.54 -11.59
N THR A 559 0.27 -25.95 -12.85
CA THR A 559 0.16 -27.36 -13.28
C THR A 559 1.21 -27.72 -14.32
N PHE A 560 1.84 -28.88 -14.16
CA PHE A 560 2.70 -29.53 -15.14
C PHE A 560 1.88 -30.62 -15.87
N GLU A 561 1.46 -30.36 -17.10
CA GLU A 561 0.65 -31.28 -17.90
C GLU A 561 1.54 -32.09 -18.86
N ASP A 562 1.30 -33.40 -18.94
CA ASP A 562 2.01 -34.35 -19.82
C ASP A 562 3.55 -34.33 -19.66
N CYS A 563 4.03 -34.12 -18.42
CA CYS A 563 5.46 -33.96 -18.14
C CYS A 563 6.21 -35.25 -17.81
N ALA A 564 5.52 -36.37 -17.59
CA ALA A 564 6.16 -37.65 -17.36
C ALA A 564 6.98 -38.12 -18.60
N PRO A 565 8.21 -38.61 -18.44
CA PRO A 565 9.02 -39.18 -19.52
C PRO A 565 8.37 -40.40 -20.18
N LEU A 566 8.76 -40.65 -21.43
CA LEU A 566 8.33 -41.85 -22.16
C LEU A 566 8.96 -43.11 -21.55
N LEU A 567 8.15 -44.16 -21.37
CA LEU A 567 8.56 -45.43 -20.76
C LEU A 567 9.74 -46.09 -21.51
N MET A 568 10.83 -46.37 -20.79
CA MET A 568 11.95 -47.24 -21.22
C MET A 568 11.60 -48.74 -21.03
N PRO A 569 12.26 -49.68 -21.74
CA PRO A 569 11.61 -50.53 -22.75
C PRO A 569 11.19 -51.94 -22.28
N GLY A 570 10.17 -52.48 -22.96
CA GLY A 570 9.81 -53.90 -22.86
C GLY A 570 8.61 -54.33 -23.72
N LYS A 571 7.83 -53.38 -24.25
CA LYS A 571 6.65 -53.64 -25.08
C LYS A 571 6.94 -53.30 -26.53
N ALA A 572 6.64 -54.21 -27.45
CA ALA A 572 6.67 -53.90 -28.89
C ALA A 572 5.57 -52.89 -29.21
N CYS A 573 5.89 -51.86 -30.01
CA CYS A 573 4.93 -50.84 -30.42
C CYS A 573 3.75 -51.46 -31.19
N THR A 574 2.57 -50.89 -31.01
CA THR A 574 1.35 -51.30 -31.71
C THR A 574 1.38 -50.85 -33.17
N SER A 575 0.45 -51.34 -34.00
CA SER A 575 0.41 -51.00 -35.43
C SER A 575 0.13 -49.52 -35.74
N GLU A 576 -0.34 -48.75 -34.76
CA GLU A 576 -0.62 -47.31 -34.89
C GLU A 576 0.52 -46.43 -34.36
N GLU A 577 1.60 -47.03 -33.85
CA GLU A 577 2.75 -46.34 -33.28
C GLU A 577 4.00 -46.48 -34.18
N PHE A 578 4.91 -45.52 -34.10
CA PHE A 578 6.24 -45.52 -34.70
C PHE A 578 7.29 -45.86 -33.64
N THR A 579 8.28 -46.68 -34.00
CA THR A 579 9.39 -47.04 -33.12
C THR A 579 10.59 -46.14 -33.38
N CYS A 580 10.94 -45.32 -32.39
CA CYS A 580 12.13 -44.47 -32.35
C CYS A 580 13.43 -45.31 -32.34
N ALA A 581 14.58 -44.72 -32.68
CA ALA A 581 15.86 -45.44 -32.69
C ALA A 581 16.30 -45.92 -31.29
N ASN A 582 15.91 -45.20 -30.25
CA ASN A 582 16.04 -45.58 -28.84
C ASN A 582 14.98 -46.60 -28.36
N LYS A 583 14.14 -47.12 -29.28
CA LYS A 583 13.08 -48.11 -29.05
C LYS A 583 11.87 -47.62 -28.25
N HIS A 584 11.70 -46.31 -28.10
CA HIS A 584 10.43 -45.75 -27.64
C HIS A 584 9.35 -45.83 -28.72
N CYS A 585 8.09 -45.85 -28.29
CA CYS A 585 6.94 -45.83 -29.18
C CYS A 585 6.29 -44.44 -29.08
N ILE A 586 6.10 -43.81 -30.24
CA ILE A 586 5.32 -42.57 -30.37
C ILE A 586 4.15 -42.81 -31.32
N PRO A 587 3.05 -42.04 -31.27
CA PRO A 587 1.97 -42.16 -32.24
C PRO A 587 2.45 -41.83 -33.67
N LYS A 588 1.88 -42.44 -34.71
CA LYS A 588 2.29 -42.15 -36.11
C LYS A 588 2.00 -40.73 -36.56
N GLU A 589 1.02 -40.08 -35.96
CA GLU A 589 0.68 -38.67 -36.19
C GLU A 589 1.75 -37.69 -35.65
N SER A 590 2.64 -38.16 -34.78
CA SER A 590 3.79 -37.44 -34.23
C SER A 590 5.05 -37.57 -35.10
N LEU A 591 4.91 -38.02 -36.35
CA LEU A 591 6.04 -38.08 -37.30
C LEU A 591 6.17 -36.75 -38.05
N CYS A 592 7.37 -36.17 -38.02
CA CYS A 592 7.71 -34.94 -38.75
C CYS A 592 6.81 -33.75 -38.40
N ASP A 593 6.49 -33.58 -37.11
CA ASP A 593 5.66 -32.49 -36.59
C ASP A 593 6.50 -31.31 -36.02
N PHE A 594 7.82 -31.36 -36.21
CA PHE A 594 8.84 -30.44 -35.69
C PHE A 594 9.03 -30.51 -34.17
N VAL A 595 8.40 -31.48 -33.49
CA VAL A 595 8.57 -31.77 -32.08
C VAL A 595 9.39 -33.05 -31.95
N ASN A 596 10.42 -33.02 -31.10
CA ASN A 596 11.20 -34.22 -30.80
C ASN A 596 10.45 -35.12 -29.81
N ASP A 597 9.44 -35.83 -30.28
CA ASP A 597 8.68 -36.82 -29.51
C ASP A 597 9.53 -38.05 -29.17
N CYS A 598 10.46 -38.43 -30.05
CA CYS A 598 11.33 -39.58 -29.83
C CYS A 598 12.47 -39.36 -28.82
N ALA A 599 12.70 -38.14 -28.31
CA ALA A 599 13.86 -37.76 -27.49
C ALA A 599 15.24 -37.87 -28.17
N ASP A 600 15.37 -38.63 -29.26
CA ASP A 600 16.60 -38.87 -30.01
C ASP A 600 16.58 -38.31 -31.45
N HIS A 601 15.58 -37.50 -31.80
CA HIS A 601 15.32 -36.93 -33.13
C HIS A 601 15.06 -37.97 -34.23
N SER A 602 14.73 -39.21 -33.88
CA SER A 602 14.44 -40.23 -34.90
C SER A 602 13.21 -39.89 -35.73
N ASP A 603 12.15 -39.41 -35.09
CA ASP A 603 10.87 -38.98 -35.68
C ASP A 603 10.96 -37.79 -36.64
N GLU A 604 11.94 -36.92 -36.43
CA GLU A 604 12.20 -35.73 -37.26
C GLU A 604 13.27 -35.96 -38.34
N SER A 605 13.73 -37.21 -38.48
CA SER A 605 14.76 -37.56 -39.45
C SER A 605 14.22 -37.46 -40.88
N PRO A 606 14.92 -36.80 -41.81
CA PRO A 606 14.51 -36.72 -43.23
C PRO A 606 14.58 -38.06 -43.97
N ALA A 607 14.95 -39.15 -43.28
CA ALA A 607 15.03 -40.51 -43.81
C ALA A 607 13.76 -41.35 -43.57
N ILE A 608 12.71 -40.77 -42.97
CA ILE A 608 11.40 -41.40 -42.70
C ILE A 608 10.41 -41.16 -43.84
#